data_AF-A0A267EM17-F1
#
_entry.id   AF-A0A267EM17-F1
#
_cell.length_a   1.000
_cell.length_b   1.000
_cell.length_c   1.000
_cell.angle_alpha   90.00
_cell.angle_beta   90.00
_cell.angle_gamma   90.00
#
_symmetry.space_group_name_H-M   'P 1'
#
loop_
_entity.id
_entity.type
_entity.pdbx_description
1 polymer ?
#
loop_
_entity_poly.entity_id
_entity_poly.type
_entity_poly.pdbx_seq_one_letter_code
_entity_poly.pdbx_strand_id
1 'polypeptide(L)'
;MSAHRLSNVASAGQVSDSTPKIVPKASASVSFLDLSSAPAPDASSAPVSAPSSVPVSASSSAPVSASSSAPVSASSSAPVSASSSAPVSASSSAPVSASSSAPVSASSSAPVSASSAPVSASSSATVSAPSSVPVSAPSSAPVSAPSSAPVSALSSAADCQQQPRQHEPMSLETAARLSIPELSLRLPDSWDPDVPFPEFTRPRRVGRLSVPGAGLAHARLDASQLKRLRLPRDWSGLNLSDWLPGGPADWESALQPPWQRDIDDLLAWLRLARPNLAGRIVCCRGLLTRLTCQQLERQQDLCVAAIRVHGDGLLLCQFTGAEAQRLEAQRNRRDRLMAAWGPAFEALATGESGGGRDGDGGRYCEIVEARLGNLRLMCLGEVDCCDGDELLELKLTSQHGAWRRRLPRWWAQSFLLGVPSIFAGFRDAAGRLRDVARLPVDRLLAMSRGHLRPDEWSAGAGLDWAHRFLSHAVRVCATADEAGAVFVLYWKPGQDRVLVSRHGPASPFYFLPHWLLRDLSQHQLAEEERKRQGKKQ
;
A
#
# COMPACT_ATOMS: atom_id res chain seq x y z
N MET A 1 22.11 -78.59 -27.10
CA MET A 1 22.60 -79.26 -25.87
C MET A 1 23.57 -78.31 -25.16
N SER A 2 23.78 -78.49 -23.85
CA SER A 2 24.77 -77.92 -22.90
C SER A 2 25.69 -76.76 -23.35
N ALA A 3 25.84 -75.63 -22.63
CA ALA A 3 26.30 -75.46 -21.23
C ALA A 3 27.77 -75.91 -21.01
N HIS A 4 28.66 -75.23 -20.27
CA HIS A 4 28.48 -74.18 -19.23
C HIS A 4 29.70 -73.21 -19.10
N ARG A 5 29.51 -72.14 -18.29
CA ARG A 5 30.44 -71.39 -17.37
C ARG A 5 31.86 -71.98 -17.14
N LEU A 6 32.95 -71.27 -16.80
CA LEU A 6 33.36 -69.86 -16.45
C LEU A 6 34.92 -69.80 -16.62
N SER A 7 35.79 -68.83 -16.27
CA SER A 7 35.83 -67.52 -15.54
C SER A 7 37.09 -66.75 -16.06
N ASN A 8 37.19 -65.41 -16.18
CA ASN A 8 37.16 -64.26 -15.24
C ASN A 8 38.55 -63.83 -14.66
N VAL A 9 39.04 -62.63 -15.03
CA VAL A 9 39.82 -61.61 -14.25
C VAL A 9 40.74 -60.73 -15.16
N ALA A 10 40.84 -59.44 -14.81
CA ALA A 10 41.34 -58.28 -15.57
C ALA A 10 42.85 -58.14 -15.83
N SER A 11 43.23 -57.28 -16.79
CA SER A 11 43.94 -56.01 -16.49
C SER A 11 43.90 -54.99 -17.66
N ALA A 12 44.41 -53.78 -17.41
CA ALA A 12 44.20 -52.54 -18.18
C ALA A 12 44.95 -52.39 -19.53
N GLY A 13 44.43 -51.50 -20.39
CA GLY A 13 45.12 -50.94 -21.56
C GLY A 13 44.28 -49.84 -22.23
N GLN A 14 44.87 -48.64 -22.45
CA GLN A 14 44.17 -47.50 -23.06
C GLN A 14 44.38 -47.45 -24.58
N VAL A 15 43.35 -47.02 -25.33
CA VAL A 15 43.49 -46.37 -26.64
C VAL A 15 42.58 -45.14 -26.67
N SER A 16 43.01 -44.09 -27.37
CA SER A 16 42.38 -42.77 -27.44
C SER A 16 41.29 -42.64 -28.52
N ASP A 17 40.30 -41.78 -28.28
CA ASP A 17 39.65 -41.00 -29.33
C ASP A 17 39.41 -39.54 -28.86
N SER A 18 39.26 -38.60 -29.80
CA SER A 18 39.48 -37.17 -29.59
C SER A 18 38.26 -36.33 -29.94
N THR A 19 37.62 -35.70 -28.95
CA THR A 19 36.51 -34.74 -29.16
C THR A 19 36.86 -33.33 -28.66
N PRO A 20 36.43 -32.26 -29.36
CA PRO A 20 36.84 -30.89 -29.04
C PRO A 20 36.10 -30.33 -27.82
N LYS A 21 36.87 -29.82 -26.84
CA LYS A 21 36.33 -29.17 -25.64
C LYS A 21 35.76 -27.78 -25.96
N ILE A 22 34.44 -27.63 -25.92
CA ILE A 22 33.79 -26.33 -25.81
C ILE A 22 33.77 -25.91 -24.34
N VAL A 23 34.30 -24.72 -24.03
CA VAL A 23 34.41 -24.21 -22.66
C VAL A 23 33.15 -23.40 -22.29
N PRO A 24 32.39 -23.78 -21.24
CA PRO A 24 31.26 -22.98 -20.77
C PRO A 24 31.76 -21.70 -20.08
N LYS A 25 31.51 -20.55 -20.69
CA LYS A 25 32.10 -19.26 -20.28
C LYS A 25 31.27 -18.53 -19.22
N ALA A 26 31.61 -18.79 -17.95
CA ALA A 26 31.25 -17.99 -16.77
C ALA A 26 29.77 -17.56 -16.63
N SER A 27 28.99 -18.38 -15.92
CA SER A 27 27.75 -17.94 -15.26
C SER A 27 28.07 -16.86 -14.22
N ALA A 28 27.27 -15.81 -14.16
CA ALA A 28 27.41 -14.80 -13.11
C ALA A 28 26.91 -15.36 -11.77
N SER A 29 27.76 -15.41 -10.77
CA SER A 29 27.40 -15.86 -9.42
C SER A 29 26.58 -14.80 -8.69
N VAL A 30 25.28 -15.03 -8.53
CA VAL A 30 24.44 -14.24 -7.61
C VAL A 30 24.89 -14.51 -6.18
N SER A 31 25.40 -13.50 -5.50
CA SER A 31 25.90 -13.59 -4.13
C SER A 31 24.76 -13.73 -3.13
N PHE A 32 24.63 -14.92 -2.55
CA PHE A 32 23.87 -15.10 -1.31
C PHE A 32 24.64 -14.45 -0.16
N LEU A 33 24.01 -13.49 0.53
CA LEU A 33 24.54 -12.91 1.77
C LEU A 33 24.27 -13.85 2.95
N ASP A 34 25.19 -14.77 3.21
CA ASP A 34 25.15 -15.62 4.40
C ASP A 34 25.66 -14.83 5.63
N LEU A 35 24.75 -14.57 6.58
CA LEU A 35 25.04 -13.94 7.87
C LEU A 35 24.67 -14.91 9.00
N SER A 36 25.43 -15.99 9.12
CA SER A 36 25.20 -17.10 10.06
C SER A 36 26.40 -17.36 10.97
N SER A 37 26.63 -16.51 11.98
CA SER A 37 27.73 -16.70 12.94
C SER A 37 27.46 -16.15 14.35
N ALA A 38 26.91 -17.00 15.21
CA ALA A 38 26.98 -16.86 16.67
C ALA A 38 27.05 -18.26 17.30
N PRO A 39 28.10 -18.62 18.07
CA PRO A 39 28.21 -19.94 18.69
C PRO A 39 27.43 -20.01 20.01
N ALA A 40 26.83 -21.16 20.29
CA ALA A 40 26.28 -21.51 21.60
C ALA A 40 27.19 -22.54 22.30
N PRO A 41 27.23 -22.53 23.64
CA PRO A 41 27.44 -23.73 24.43
C PRO A 41 26.24 -24.02 25.35
N ASP A 42 26.10 -25.29 25.74
CA ASP A 42 24.92 -25.85 26.43
C ASP A 42 25.23 -26.29 27.90
N ALA A 43 24.19 -26.72 28.61
CA ALA A 43 24.20 -27.61 29.80
C ALA A 43 24.48 -27.06 31.25
N SER A 44 23.37 -26.76 31.96
CA SER A 44 22.92 -27.39 33.24
C SER A 44 23.61 -27.21 34.63
N SER A 45 22.75 -26.92 35.63
CA SER A 45 22.74 -27.36 37.05
C SER A 45 23.86 -27.02 38.07
N ALA A 46 23.66 -25.94 38.84
CA ALA A 46 23.40 -25.85 40.32
C ALA A 46 24.00 -26.87 41.34
N PRO A 47 24.12 -26.58 42.67
CA PRO A 47 23.97 -25.30 43.45
C PRO A 47 24.99 -25.08 44.64
N VAL A 48 24.72 -24.10 45.52
CA VAL A 48 25.07 -24.00 46.98
C VAL A 48 26.33 -23.19 47.47
N SER A 49 26.05 -22.25 48.39
CA SER A 49 26.86 -21.63 49.48
C SER A 49 28.10 -20.72 49.25
N ALA A 50 28.10 -19.63 50.02
CA ALA A 50 29.27 -18.86 50.48
C ALA A 50 29.75 -19.36 51.87
N PRO A 51 30.79 -18.75 52.48
CA PRO A 51 30.46 -17.79 53.56
C PRO A 51 31.46 -16.64 53.81
N SER A 52 30.97 -15.55 54.46
CA SER A 52 31.62 -14.69 55.49
C SER A 52 33.00 -14.02 55.25
N SER A 53 33.36 -12.83 55.77
CA SER A 53 32.72 -11.64 56.44
C SER A 53 33.88 -10.63 56.71
N VAL A 54 33.96 -9.58 57.55
CA VAL A 54 33.23 -8.72 58.55
C VAL A 54 34.09 -7.40 58.68
N PRO A 55 33.79 -6.36 59.49
CA PRO A 55 32.56 -5.56 59.71
C PRO A 55 32.82 -4.02 59.81
N VAL A 56 31.76 -3.19 59.91
CA VAL A 56 31.49 -2.08 60.90
C VAL A 56 30.23 -1.31 60.43
N SER A 57 29.11 -1.19 61.17
CA SER A 57 28.82 -0.40 62.40
C SER A 57 28.65 1.12 62.13
N ALA A 58 27.59 1.82 62.55
CA ALA A 58 26.35 1.44 63.29
C ALA A 58 25.25 2.56 63.23
N SER A 59 24.00 2.23 63.67
CA SER A 59 22.97 3.12 64.29
C SER A 59 22.35 4.30 63.48
N SER A 60 21.10 4.75 63.71
CA SER A 60 19.96 4.25 64.53
C SER A 60 18.62 4.98 64.23
N SER A 61 17.50 4.39 64.68
CA SER A 61 16.15 5.01 64.92
C SER A 61 15.27 5.45 63.72
N ALA A 62 13.95 5.54 63.97
CA ALA A 62 12.85 5.72 63.02
C ALA A 62 11.71 6.55 63.69
N PRO A 63 10.42 6.48 63.28
CA PRO A 63 9.79 6.84 61.99
C PRO A 63 8.74 7.98 62.16
N VAL A 64 8.12 8.47 61.07
CA VAL A 64 6.67 8.80 61.01
C VAL A 64 6.17 8.90 59.56
N SER A 65 4.85 8.83 59.38
CA SER A 65 4.13 8.77 58.10
C SER A 65 3.44 10.09 57.72
N ALA A 66 2.63 10.04 56.65
CA ALA A 66 1.69 11.06 56.15
C ALA A 66 2.31 12.21 55.33
N SER A 67 1.58 12.89 54.43
CA SER A 67 0.47 12.56 53.51
C SER A 67 0.02 13.90 52.90
N SER A 68 -0.34 13.94 51.61
CA SER A 68 -0.93 15.11 50.92
C SER A 68 -0.06 16.40 50.94
N SER A 69 -0.17 17.34 49.99
CA SER A 69 -1.17 17.55 48.93
C SER A 69 -0.51 17.95 47.60
N ALA A 70 -1.21 17.72 46.49
CA ALA A 70 -1.05 18.52 45.27
C ALA A 70 -1.87 19.84 45.41
N PRO A 71 -1.88 20.82 44.48
CA PRO A 71 -1.34 20.78 43.11
C PRO A 71 -0.72 22.12 42.57
N VAL A 72 -0.56 22.17 41.23
CA VAL A 72 -0.50 23.33 40.30
C VAL A 72 0.67 24.35 40.29
N SER A 73 0.83 24.97 39.11
CA SER A 73 1.52 26.24 38.80
C SER A 73 3.05 26.24 38.98
N ALA A 74 3.90 25.95 37.99
CA ALA A 74 3.99 26.36 36.56
C ALA A 74 4.74 27.69 36.29
N SER A 75 5.61 27.63 35.27
CA SER A 75 6.15 28.74 34.46
C SER A 75 7.15 29.74 35.08
N SER A 76 8.41 29.59 34.63
CA SER A 76 9.38 30.68 34.37
C SER A 76 9.97 31.41 35.60
N SER A 77 11.21 31.92 35.58
CA SER A 77 12.17 32.13 34.48
C SER A 77 13.60 31.80 34.93
N ALA A 78 14.52 31.59 33.98
CA ALA A 78 15.96 31.65 34.27
C ALA A 78 16.40 33.09 34.58
N PRO A 79 17.51 33.24 35.32
CA PRO A 79 18.57 34.12 34.83
C PRO A 79 19.89 33.37 34.67
N VAL A 80 20.61 33.64 33.58
CA VAL A 80 21.97 33.14 33.34
C VAL A 80 22.99 34.26 33.56
N SER A 81 24.00 34.01 34.39
CA SER A 81 25.28 34.75 34.45
C SER A 81 26.21 34.06 35.47
N ALA A 82 27.52 33.96 35.27
CA ALA A 82 28.33 34.16 34.05
C ALA A 82 29.75 33.57 34.29
N SER A 83 30.59 33.59 33.25
CA SER A 83 32.07 33.65 33.35
C SER A 83 32.83 32.38 33.81
N SER A 84 34.06 32.09 33.36
CA SER A 84 34.84 32.66 32.24
C SER A 84 36.07 31.79 31.90
N SER A 85 36.74 32.16 30.79
CA SER A 85 38.15 31.87 30.40
C SER A 85 38.36 30.69 29.43
N ALA A 86 39.25 30.74 28.43
CA ALA A 86 40.18 31.81 28.04
C ALA A 86 40.37 31.89 26.49
N PRO A 87 41.01 32.95 25.92
CA PRO A 87 40.94 33.29 24.50
C PRO A 87 42.27 33.18 23.71
N VAL A 88 42.23 33.36 22.39
CA VAL A 88 42.99 34.35 21.56
C VAL A 88 42.40 34.37 20.13
N SER A 89 41.95 35.50 19.56
CA SER A 89 42.71 36.51 18.77
C SER A 89 43.17 35.99 17.39
N ALA A 90 43.12 36.72 16.27
CA ALA A 90 42.80 38.12 15.92
C ALA A 90 42.37 38.15 14.42
N SER A 91 41.66 39.12 13.82
CA SER A 91 40.84 40.29 14.22
C SER A 91 39.94 40.63 12.97
N SER A 92 39.38 41.79 12.60
CA SER A 92 39.56 43.23 12.90
C SER A 92 38.34 44.07 12.46
N SER A 93 38.22 45.28 13.02
CA SER A 93 37.70 46.57 12.46
C SER A 93 36.47 46.63 11.53
N ALA A 94 35.49 47.53 11.72
CA ALA A 94 35.24 48.52 12.79
C ALA A 94 33.76 49.01 12.79
N PRO A 95 33.24 49.61 13.88
CA PRO A 95 31.82 49.98 14.04
C PRO A 95 31.53 51.50 14.21
N VAL A 96 30.25 51.90 14.11
CA VAL A 96 29.59 53.08 14.76
C VAL A 96 28.06 52.94 14.64
N SER A 97 27.16 53.49 15.46
CA SER A 97 27.21 53.90 16.89
C SER A 97 25.79 54.26 17.42
N ALA A 98 25.39 53.70 18.58
CA ALA A 98 24.54 54.28 19.65
C ALA A 98 23.12 54.87 19.29
N SER A 99 22.20 55.20 20.21
CA SER A 99 22.17 55.27 21.69
C SER A 99 20.79 54.89 22.28
N SER A 100 20.79 54.59 23.58
CA SER A 100 19.76 54.70 24.66
C SER A 100 18.41 55.40 24.33
N SER A 101 17.26 55.06 24.93
CA SER A 101 17.02 54.88 26.39
C SER A 101 15.70 54.12 26.71
N ALA A 102 15.50 53.77 27.99
CA ALA A 102 14.28 53.15 28.57
C ALA A 102 13.66 54.08 29.65
N PRO A 103 12.78 53.62 30.58
CA PRO A 103 11.42 53.09 30.43
C PRO A 103 10.36 53.81 31.31
N VAL A 104 9.06 53.52 31.10
CA VAL A 104 7.97 53.39 32.11
C VAL A 104 6.73 52.81 31.37
N SER A 105 5.93 51.84 31.82
CA SER A 105 5.31 51.47 33.12
C SER A 105 3.84 51.91 33.21
N ALA A 106 3.00 51.03 33.78
CA ALA A 106 1.56 51.18 34.09
C ALA A 106 0.57 51.23 32.89
N SER A 107 -0.72 50.91 33.03
CA SER A 107 -1.43 49.89 33.85
C SER A 107 -2.93 49.84 33.49
N SER A 108 -3.57 48.69 33.73
CA SER A 108 -5.01 48.53 34.05
C SER A 108 -6.11 48.73 32.98
N SER A 109 -7.14 47.89 33.09
CA SER A 109 -8.57 48.12 32.77
C SER A 109 -9.04 48.38 31.32
N ALA A 110 -9.43 47.30 30.64
CA ALA A 110 -10.82 46.86 30.43
C ALA A 110 -12.00 47.87 30.62
N PRO A 111 -13.22 47.62 30.05
CA PRO A 111 -13.58 46.78 28.87
C PRO A 111 -14.70 47.34 27.94
N VAL A 112 -14.96 46.64 26.83
CA VAL A 112 -16.20 46.51 26.01
C VAL A 112 -17.05 47.72 25.54
N SER A 113 -17.46 47.62 24.26
CA SER A 113 -18.76 47.99 23.70
C SER A 113 -19.27 49.45 23.70
N ALA A 114 -19.36 50.01 22.48
CA ALA A 114 -20.66 50.45 21.93
C ALA A 114 -20.63 50.40 20.39
N SER A 115 -21.80 50.21 19.76
CA SER A 115 -21.98 50.30 18.31
C SER A 115 -22.91 51.47 17.98
N SER A 116 -22.57 52.30 16.99
CA SER A 116 -23.50 53.14 16.22
C SER A 116 -22.80 53.83 15.03
N ALA A 117 -23.57 54.02 13.96
CA ALA A 117 -23.31 54.96 12.85
C ALA A 117 -24.45 56.02 12.87
N PRO A 118 -24.69 56.92 11.87
CA PRO A 118 -23.96 57.20 10.61
C PRO A 118 -23.85 58.72 10.27
N VAL A 119 -23.52 59.06 9.00
CA VAL A 119 -23.75 60.34 8.25
C VAL A 119 -23.10 61.66 8.77
N SER A 120 -22.82 62.72 7.98
CA SER A 120 -22.88 62.99 6.52
C SER A 120 -22.02 64.21 6.11
N ALA A 121 -21.44 64.23 4.91
CA ALA A 121 -21.02 65.40 4.08
C ALA A 121 -20.13 64.94 2.88
N SER A 122 -20.08 65.53 1.67
CA SER A 122 -20.95 66.47 0.95
C SER A 122 -20.55 66.52 -0.55
N SER A 123 -21.51 66.77 -1.46
CA SER A 123 -21.36 67.35 -2.83
C SER A 123 -20.52 66.61 -3.91
N SER A 124 -20.86 66.62 -5.21
CA SER A 124 -22.04 67.13 -5.96
C SER A 124 -22.08 66.67 -7.44
N ALA A 125 -23.27 66.27 -7.95
CA ALA A 125 -23.85 66.37 -9.33
C ALA A 125 -23.00 66.01 -10.61
N THR A 126 -23.54 65.60 -11.77
CA THR A 126 -24.91 65.41 -12.34
C THR A 126 -25.06 63.97 -12.90
N VAL A 127 -26.20 63.26 -12.98
CA VAL A 127 -27.60 63.50 -13.39
C VAL A 127 -27.85 63.43 -14.93
N SER A 128 -28.38 62.27 -15.39
CA SER A 128 -29.52 62.14 -16.34
C SER A 128 -29.94 60.67 -16.57
N ALA A 129 -31.22 60.43 -16.89
CA ALA A 129 -31.91 59.15 -17.17
C ALA A 129 -33.15 59.46 -18.07
N PRO A 130 -34.25 58.66 -18.25
CA PRO A 130 -34.58 57.27 -17.83
C PRO A 130 -35.33 56.43 -18.93
N SER A 131 -36.07 55.38 -18.50
CA SER A 131 -37.14 54.60 -19.21
C SER A 131 -36.68 53.52 -20.23
N SER A 132 -37.44 52.44 -20.51
CA SER A 132 -38.82 52.05 -20.13
C SER A 132 -39.02 50.51 -19.95
N VAL A 133 -40.26 50.10 -19.61
CA VAL A 133 -40.83 48.72 -19.50
C VAL A 133 -42.16 48.70 -20.35
N PRO A 134 -42.87 47.57 -20.67
CA PRO A 134 -42.95 46.27 -19.95
C PRO A 134 -43.10 44.94 -20.78
N VAL A 135 -43.12 43.81 -20.04
CA VAL A 135 -43.90 42.54 -20.15
C VAL A 135 -44.62 42.14 -21.47
N SER A 136 -44.55 40.84 -21.83
CA SER A 136 -45.62 40.09 -22.53
C SER A 136 -45.60 38.57 -22.26
N ALA A 137 -46.79 37.94 -22.29
CA ALA A 137 -47.10 36.50 -22.15
C ALA A 137 -48.55 36.27 -22.68
N PRO A 138 -49.20 35.07 -22.70
CA PRO A 138 -48.76 33.72 -22.28
C PRO A 138 -49.16 32.56 -23.26
N SER A 139 -49.02 31.31 -22.78
CA SER A 139 -49.87 30.13 -23.07
C SER A 139 -49.82 29.42 -24.44
N SER A 140 -49.47 28.12 -24.42
CA SER A 140 -50.40 27.03 -24.78
C SER A 140 -49.81 25.63 -24.52
N ALA A 141 -50.68 24.67 -24.22
CA ALA A 141 -50.42 23.22 -24.17
C ALA A 141 -51.71 22.51 -24.63
N PRO A 142 -51.65 21.29 -25.22
CA PRO A 142 -51.73 20.11 -24.35
C PRO A 142 -50.99 18.83 -24.82
N VAL A 143 -50.91 17.90 -23.86
CA VAL A 143 -50.64 16.45 -23.90
C VAL A 143 -50.88 15.71 -25.23
N SER A 144 -49.91 14.89 -25.66
CA SER A 144 -50.11 13.54 -26.22
C SER A 144 -48.80 12.73 -26.33
N ALA A 145 -48.91 11.40 -26.25
CA ALA A 145 -47.86 10.38 -26.40
C ALA A 145 -48.54 9.05 -26.86
N PRO A 146 -47.84 7.95 -27.23
CA PRO A 146 -46.38 7.72 -27.23
C PRO A 146 -45.84 7.03 -28.52
N SER A 147 -44.59 6.54 -28.44
CA SER A 147 -44.06 5.33 -29.11
C SER A 147 -43.12 5.48 -30.32
N SER A 148 -42.17 4.52 -30.35
CA SER A 148 -41.50 3.93 -31.53
C SER A 148 -40.14 4.48 -32.01
N ALA A 149 -39.09 3.69 -31.74
CA ALA A 149 -37.83 3.57 -32.49
C ALA A 149 -36.78 4.72 -32.42
N PRO A 150 -35.49 4.46 -32.76
CA PRO A 150 -34.89 3.19 -33.18
C PRO A 150 -33.86 2.59 -32.21
N VAL A 151 -33.57 1.30 -32.42
CA VAL A 151 -32.36 0.64 -31.88
C VAL A 151 -31.14 0.95 -32.76
N SER A 152 -30.10 1.50 -32.16
CA SER A 152 -28.74 1.51 -32.71
C SER A 152 -27.78 0.93 -31.67
N ALA A 153 -27.37 -0.32 -31.85
CA ALA A 153 -26.28 -0.92 -31.08
C ALA A 153 -24.91 -0.44 -31.61
N LEU A 154 -23.82 -0.85 -30.95
CA LEU A 154 -22.41 -0.60 -31.32
C LEU A 154 -21.81 0.80 -30.97
N SER A 155 -22.12 1.32 -29.77
CA SER A 155 -21.30 2.36 -29.10
C SER A 155 -20.77 1.94 -27.72
N SER A 156 -20.93 0.68 -27.31
CA SER A 156 -20.68 0.18 -25.95
C SER A 156 -19.24 -0.31 -25.68
N ALA A 157 -18.26 0.11 -26.48
CA ALA A 157 -16.83 -0.17 -26.28
C ALA A 157 -16.01 1.08 -25.90
N ALA A 158 -16.48 2.28 -26.23
CA ALA A 158 -15.80 3.53 -25.91
C ALA A 158 -16.04 4.00 -24.46
N ASP A 159 -17.19 3.66 -23.89
CA ASP A 159 -17.68 4.11 -22.57
C ASP A 159 -16.94 3.45 -21.37
N CYS A 160 -15.77 2.86 -21.62
CA CYS A 160 -14.85 2.36 -20.62
C CYS A 160 -13.70 3.35 -20.30
N GLN A 161 -13.62 4.49 -21.01
CA GLN A 161 -12.87 5.65 -20.54
C GLN A 161 -13.81 6.61 -19.78
N GLN A 162 -14.26 6.18 -18.60
CA GLN A 162 -14.63 7.17 -17.59
C GLN A 162 -13.36 7.97 -17.29
N GLN A 163 -13.43 9.29 -17.43
CA GLN A 163 -12.38 10.19 -16.93
C GLN A 163 -12.07 9.85 -15.46
N PRO A 164 -10.84 10.07 -14.97
CA PRO A 164 -10.52 9.85 -13.55
C PRO A 164 -11.60 10.53 -12.71
N ARG A 165 -12.35 9.73 -11.95
CA ARG A 165 -13.51 10.16 -11.17
C ARG A 165 -13.06 11.18 -10.13
N GLN A 166 -13.09 12.47 -10.50
CA GLN A 166 -12.67 13.60 -9.67
C GLN A 166 -13.75 13.91 -8.62
N HIS A 167 -13.95 12.94 -7.74
CA HIS A 167 -14.76 13.08 -6.55
C HIS A 167 -13.85 13.47 -5.38
N GLU A 168 -14.39 14.26 -4.47
CA GLU A 168 -13.72 14.55 -3.20
C GLU A 168 -13.45 13.23 -2.46
N PRO A 169 -12.20 12.95 -2.05
CA PRO A 169 -11.87 11.71 -1.34
C PRO A 169 -12.55 11.70 0.03
N MET A 170 -12.87 10.50 0.54
CA MET A 170 -13.51 10.41 1.84
C MET A 170 -12.60 10.97 2.94
N SER A 171 -13.05 12.04 3.60
CA SER A 171 -12.43 12.64 4.78
C SER A 171 -13.00 12.03 6.06
N LEU A 172 -12.28 12.18 7.19
CA LEU A 172 -12.76 11.71 8.49
C LEU A 172 -14.07 12.38 8.92
N GLU A 173 -14.25 13.67 8.61
CA GLU A 173 -15.47 14.41 8.94
C GLU A 173 -16.67 13.92 8.14
N THR A 174 -16.49 13.68 6.84
CA THR A 174 -17.54 13.10 5.97
C THR A 174 -17.83 11.65 6.33
N ALA A 175 -16.80 10.85 6.64
CA ALA A 175 -16.96 9.48 7.13
C ALA A 175 -17.75 9.44 8.44
N ALA A 176 -17.42 10.29 9.42
CA ALA A 176 -18.13 10.36 10.71
C ALA A 176 -19.59 10.81 10.55
N ARG A 177 -19.85 11.83 9.72
CA ARG A 177 -21.22 12.30 9.41
C ARG A 177 -22.10 11.27 8.71
N LEU A 178 -21.51 10.35 7.94
CA LEU A 178 -22.21 9.28 7.23
C LEU A 178 -22.14 7.92 7.93
N SER A 179 -21.48 7.83 9.09
CA SER A 179 -21.25 6.56 9.78
C SER A 179 -22.52 6.07 10.45
N ILE A 180 -22.77 4.77 10.33
CA ILE A 180 -23.81 4.02 11.04
C ILE A 180 -23.14 3.43 12.29
N PRO A 181 -23.40 3.94 13.51
CA PRO A 181 -22.64 3.55 14.71
C PRO A 181 -22.71 2.06 15.03
N GLU A 182 -23.85 1.43 14.77
CA GLU A 182 -24.14 0.01 15.01
C GLU A 182 -23.35 -0.91 14.09
N LEU A 183 -22.98 -0.42 12.90
CA LEU A 183 -22.17 -1.15 11.92
C LEU A 183 -20.67 -0.85 12.04
N SER A 184 -20.23 0.01 12.96
CA SER A 184 -18.83 0.43 13.05
C SER A 184 -17.97 -0.55 13.85
N LEU A 185 -16.82 -0.98 13.32
CA LEU A 185 -15.89 -1.93 13.98
C LEU A 185 -14.95 -1.21 14.93
N ARG A 186 -14.96 -1.55 16.23
CA ARG A 186 -13.92 -1.11 17.17
C ARG A 186 -12.62 -1.90 16.94
N LEU A 187 -11.49 -1.18 16.91
CA LEU A 187 -10.14 -1.73 16.98
C LEU A 187 -9.85 -2.20 18.42
N PRO A 188 -8.85 -3.08 18.64
CA PRO A 188 -8.39 -3.37 19.99
C PRO A 188 -7.65 -2.15 20.57
N ASP A 189 -7.73 -1.97 21.89
CA ASP A 189 -7.08 -0.85 22.60
C ASP A 189 -5.53 -0.91 22.53
N SER A 190 -4.97 -2.09 22.26
CA SER A 190 -3.55 -2.31 21.90
C SER A 190 -3.41 -3.45 20.89
N TRP A 191 -2.29 -3.51 20.18
CA TRP A 191 -1.95 -4.65 19.34
C TRP A 191 -1.16 -5.67 20.15
N ASP A 192 -1.76 -6.83 20.38
CA ASP A 192 -1.07 -8.00 20.93
C ASP A 192 -0.05 -8.51 19.89
N PRO A 193 1.26 -8.52 20.19
CA PRO A 193 2.28 -8.97 19.26
C PRO A 193 2.38 -10.51 19.20
N ASP A 194 1.95 -11.20 20.25
CA ASP A 194 2.09 -12.65 20.45
C ASP A 194 0.91 -13.44 19.89
N VAL A 195 -0.05 -12.77 19.23
CA VAL A 195 -1.13 -13.37 18.44
C VAL A 195 -0.57 -14.49 17.55
N PRO A 196 -1.02 -15.75 17.73
CA PRO A 196 -0.56 -16.87 16.94
C PRO A 196 -0.79 -16.64 15.44
N PHE A 197 0.11 -17.18 14.61
CA PHE A 197 -0.06 -17.13 13.16
C PHE A 197 -1.35 -17.88 12.76
N PRO A 198 -2.35 -17.21 12.16
CA PRO A 198 -3.65 -17.83 11.88
C PRO A 198 -3.56 -18.88 10.76
N GLU A 199 -4.58 -19.74 10.64
CA GLU A 199 -4.68 -20.69 9.52
C GLU A 199 -4.65 -19.93 8.18
N PHE A 200 -3.54 -20.02 7.46
CA PHE A 200 -3.41 -19.45 6.12
C PHE A 200 -2.91 -20.52 5.15
N THR A 201 -3.72 -20.91 4.18
CA THR A 201 -3.31 -21.89 3.16
C THR A 201 -2.38 -21.24 2.15
N ARG A 202 -1.32 -21.94 1.73
CA ARG A 202 -0.45 -21.52 0.62
C ARG A 202 -1.27 -21.04 -0.59
N PRO A 203 -1.03 -19.83 -1.12
CA PRO A 203 -1.79 -19.31 -2.27
C PRO A 203 -1.68 -20.23 -3.49
N ARG A 204 -2.84 -20.56 -4.06
CA ARG A 204 -2.97 -21.40 -5.26
C ARG A 204 -3.30 -20.50 -6.44
N ARG A 205 -2.44 -20.47 -7.46
CA ARG A 205 -2.74 -19.80 -8.75
C ARG A 205 -3.98 -20.44 -9.38
N VAL A 206 -4.96 -19.63 -9.74
CA VAL A 206 -6.23 -20.04 -10.38
C VAL A 206 -6.52 -19.32 -11.70
N GLY A 207 -5.77 -18.25 -11.98
CA GLY A 207 -5.88 -17.49 -13.22
C GLY A 207 -4.70 -16.54 -13.37
N ARG A 208 -4.61 -15.92 -14.55
CA ARG A 208 -3.62 -14.88 -14.86
C ARG A 208 -4.23 -13.88 -15.83
N LEU A 209 -3.63 -12.70 -15.90
CA LEU A 209 -3.98 -11.64 -16.84
C LEU A 209 -2.71 -11.02 -17.40
N SER A 210 -2.61 -10.94 -18.73
CA SER A 210 -1.66 -10.06 -19.42
C SER A 210 -2.45 -8.87 -19.97
N VAL A 211 -2.05 -7.65 -19.61
CA VAL A 211 -2.63 -6.40 -20.10
C VAL A 211 -1.57 -5.67 -20.93
N PRO A 212 -1.68 -5.64 -22.27
CA PRO A 212 -0.82 -4.81 -23.10
C PRO A 212 -0.93 -3.33 -22.76
N GLY A 213 0.11 -2.55 -23.05
CA GLY A 213 0.12 -1.09 -22.87
C GLY A 213 -0.83 -0.36 -23.81
N ALA A 214 -1.16 -0.98 -24.96
CA ALA A 214 -2.34 -0.64 -25.77
C ALA A 214 -3.68 -0.69 -25.00
N GLY A 215 -3.71 -1.25 -23.79
CA GLY A 215 -4.79 -1.12 -22.81
C GLY A 215 -5.67 -2.36 -22.65
N LEU A 216 -6.62 -2.25 -21.70
CA LEU A 216 -7.51 -3.33 -21.26
C LEU A 216 -8.36 -3.95 -22.39
N ALA A 217 -8.60 -3.21 -23.48
CA ALA A 217 -9.27 -3.74 -24.68
C ALA A 217 -8.51 -4.91 -25.34
N HIS A 218 -7.21 -5.05 -25.07
CA HIS A 218 -6.34 -6.09 -25.59
C HIS A 218 -5.90 -7.13 -24.55
N ALA A 219 -6.49 -7.10 -23.34
CA ALA A 219 -6.13 -7.98 -22.23
C ALA A 219 -6.44 -9.47 -22.51
N ARG A 220 -5.63 -10.37 -21.95
CA ARG A 220 -5.62 -11.81 -22.27
C ARG A 220 -5.41 -12.67 -21.02
N LEU A 221 -5.92 -13.91 -21.02
CA LEU A 221 -5.73 -14.88 -19.94
C LEU A 221 -4.42 -15.70 -20.09
N ASP A 222 -3.38 -15.07 -20.64
CA ASP A 222 -2.07 -15.66 -20.92
C ASP A 222 -0.95 -14.95 -20.12
N ALA A 223 0.30 -15.36 -20.36
CA ALA A 223 1.50 -14.76 -19.78
C ALA A 223 2.34 -14.00 -20.82
N SER A 224 1.72 -13.43 -21.86
CA SER A 224 2.41 -12.68 -22.92
C SER A 224 3.14 -11.42 -22.41
N GLN A 225 2.71 -10.85 -21.29
CA GLN A 225 3.32 -9.68 -20.65
C GLN A 225 4.22 -10.03 -19.44
N LEU A 226 4.46 -11.33 -19.16
CA LEU A 226 5.36 -11.73 -18.07
C LEU A 226 6.83 -11.47 -18.47
N LYS A 227 7.41 -10.43 -17.88
CA LYS A 227 8.80 -10.02 -18.08
C LYS A 227 9.77 -11.04 -17.47
N ARG A 228 11.03 -11.05 -17.92
CA ARG A 228 12.09 -11.92 -17.39
C ARG A 228 13.24 -11.10 -16.82
N LEU A 229 13.83 -11.57 -15.71
CA LEU A 229 15.02 -10.98 -15.11
C LEU A 229 16.19 -11.05 -16.12
N ARG A 230 16.75 -9.88 -16.45
CA ARG A 230 17.77 -9.65 -17.49
C ARG A 230 18.75 -8.52 -17.12
N LEU A 231 18.98 -8.31 -15.84
CA LEU A 231 19.90 -7.29 -15.34
C LEU A 231 21.28 -7.38 -16.05
N PRO A 232 21.85 -6.27 -16.55
CA PRO A 232 23.18 -6.27 -17.18
C PRO A 232 24.27 -6.85 -16.28
N ARG A 233 25.32 -7.47 -16.85
CA ARG A 233 26.43 -8.06 -16.07
C ARG A 233 27.25 -6.98 -15.33
N ASP A 234 27.28 -5.79 -15.88
CA ASP A 234 27.97 -4.57 -15.48
C ASP A 234 27.03 -3.55 -14.80
N TRP A 235 26.01 -4.05 -14.08
CA TRP A 235 24.99 -3.24 -13.41
C TRP A 235 25.53 -2.24 -12.35
N SER A 236 26.74 -2.45 -11.84
CA SER A 236 27.28 -1.69 -10.72
C SER A 236 27.70 -0.28 -11.14
N GLY A 237 27.12 0.73 -10.49
CA GLY A 237 27.35 2.14 -10.80
C GLY A 237 26.40 2.74 -11.84
N LEU A 238 25.59 1.94 -12.54
CA LEU A 238 24.54 2.43 -13.45
C LEU A 238 23.58 3.35 -12.71
N ASN A 239 23.17 4.45 -13.36
CA ASN A 239 22.29 5.45 -12.77
C ASN A 239 20.84 5.21 -13.19
N LEU A 240 19.96 5.02 -12.21
CA LEU A 240 18.52 4.81 -12.45
C LEU A 240 17.84 6.05 -13.04
N SER A 241 18.51 7.22 -13.01
CA SER A 241 18.05 8.42 -13.71
C SER A 241 18.09 8.27 -15.24
N ASP A 242 18.93 7.38 -15.76
CA ASP A 242 19.08 7.13 -17.20
C ASP A 242 17.97 6.20 -17.72
N TRP A 243 17.24 5.54 -16.81
CA TRP A 243 16.18 4.56 -17.08
C TRP A 243 14.78 5.07 -16.65
N LEU A 244 14.63 6.37 -16.39
CA LEU A 244 13.36 6.96 -15.95
C LEU A 244 12.24 6.74 -16.99
N PRO A 245 10.98 6.54 -16.56
CA PRO A 245 9.85 6.45 -17.48
C PRO A 245 9.74 7.74 -18.30
N GLY A 246 9.58 7.64 -19.62
CA GLY A 246 9.60 8.81 -20.51
C GLY A 246 10.99 9.47 -20.69
N GLY A 247 12.04 8.93 -20.07
CA GLY A 247 13.41 9.45 -20.14
C GLY A 247 13.68 10.66 -19.22
N PRO A 248 14.94 11.15 -19.17
CA PRO A 248 15.37 12.14 -18.18
C PRO A 248 14.67 13.52 -18.25
N ALA A 249 14.02 13.85 -19.37
CA ALA A 249 13.31 15.11 -19.56
C ALA A 249 11.85 15.05 -19.06
N ASP A 250 11.10 14.03 -19.49
CA ASP A 250 9.63 14.01 -19.39
C ASP A 250 9.08 13.14 -18.23
N TRP A 251 9.94 12.56 -17.39
CA TRP A 251 9.55 11.60 -16.35
C TRP A 251 8.55 12.11 -15.31
N GLU A 252 8.52 13.42 -15.05
CA GLU A 252 7.53 14.03 -14.15
C GLU A 252 6.10 13.98 -14.73
N SER A 253 5.98 13.93 -16.05
CA SER A 253 4.72 13.74 -16.80
C SER A 253 4.40 12.26 -17.04
N ALA A 254 5.42 11.39 -17.11
CA ALA A 254 5.26 9.95 -17.29
C ALA A 254 4.90 9.19 -15.99
N LEU A 255 5.22 9.77 -14.82
CA LEU A 255 4.77 9.27 -13.52
C LEU A 255 3.23 9.34 -13.41
N GLN A 256 2.57 8.19 -13.40
CA GLN A 256 1.13 8.12 -13.13
C GLN A 256 0.81 7.87 -11.64
N PRO A 257 -0.34 8.37 -11.14
CA PRO A 257 -0.74 8.17 -9.74
C PRO A 257 -0.95 6.68 -9.41
N PRO A 258 -0.47 6.18 -8.26
CA PRO A 258 -0.38 4.74 -7.98
C PRO A 258 -1.71 4.04 -7.63
N TRP A 259 -2.85 4.74 -7.69
CA TRP A 259 -4.17 4.22 -7.27
C TRP A 259 -5.15 3.98 -8.43
N GLN A 260 -4.78 4.30 -9.67
CA GLN A 260 -5.73 4.39 -10.80
C GLN A 260 -5.73 3.15 -11.72
N ARG A 261 -5.43 1.94 -11.20
CA ARG A 261 -5.15 0.75 -12.05
C ARG A 261 -5.71 -0.59 -11.53
N ASP A 262 -5.34 -1.03 -10.33
CA ASP A 262 -5.55 -2.42 -9.87
C ASP A 262 -6.98 -2.97 -10.04
N ILE A 263 -8.01 -2.15 -9.78
CA ILE A 263 -9.40 -2.59 -9.84
C ILE A 263 -9.87 -2.86 -11.27
N ASP A 264 -9.39 -2.11 -12.26
CA ASP A 264 -9.81 -2.28 -13.66
C ASP A 264 -9.18 -3.54 -14.27
N ASP A 265 -7.96 -3.89 -13.85
CA ASP A 265 -7.34 -5.17 -14.16
C ASP A 265 -8.15 -6.35 -13.58
N LEU A 266 -8.59 -6.23 -12.32
CA LEU A 266 -9.45 -7.23 -11.68
C LEU A 266 -10.81 -7.35 -12.38
N LEU A 267 -11.45 -6.23 -12.73
CA LEU A 267 -12.72 -6.21 -13.47
C LEU A 267 -12.57 -6.80 -14.88
N ALA A 268 -11.46 -6.54 -15.57
CA ALA A 268 -11.17 -7.14 -16.87
C ALA A 268 -10.92 -8.65 -16.77
N TRP A 269 -10.19 -9.12 -15.75
CA TRP A 269 -10.04 -10.56 -15.49
C TRP A 269 -11.38 -11.23 -15.18
N LEU A 270 -12.22 -10.63 -14.32
CA LEU A 270 -13.56 -11.13 -14.02
C LEU A 270 -14.44 -11.22 -15.28
N ARG A 271 -14.32 -10.25 -16.21
CA ARG A 271 -15.01 -10.26 -17.51
C ARG A 271 -14.61 -11.44 -18.39
N LEU A 272 -13.31 -11.70 -18.49
CA LEU A 272 -12.72 -12.67 -19.40
C LEU A 272 -12.81 -14.11 -18.85
N ALA A 273 -12.51 -14.30 -17.56
CA ALA A 273 -12.43 -15.62 -16.93
C ALA A 273 -13.76 -16.11 -16.34
N ARG A 274 -14.72 -15.20 -16.07
CA ARG A 274 -16.04 -15.47 -15.48
C ARG A 274 -16.02 -16.50 -14.34
N PRO A 275 -15.17 -16.33 -13.31
CA PRO A 275 -15.03 -17.29 -12.22
C PRO A 275 -16.28 -17.35 -11.32
N ASN A 276 -16.48 -18.48 -10.66
CA ASN A 276 -17.51 -18.60 -9.63
C ASN A 276 -17.09 -17.84 -8.36
N LEU A 277 -17.84 -16.79 -8.01
CA LEU A 277 -17.54 -15.89 -6.89
C LEU A 277 -18.18 -16.31 -5.55
N ALA A 278 -18.96 -17.40 -5.51
CA ALA A 278 -19.76 -17.74 -4.33
C ALA A 278 -18.88 -18.02 -3.10
N GLY A 279 -19.24 -17.41 -1.97
CA GLY A 279 -18.55 -17.52 -0.68
C GLY A 279 -17.10 -17.03 -0.69
N ARG A 280 -16.72 -16.12 -1.61
CA ARG A 280 -15.36 -15.57 -1.73
C ARG A 280 -15.32 -14.08 -1.50
N ILE A 281 -14.26 -13.62 -0.83
CA ILE A 281 -13.86 -12.22 -0.80
C ILE A 281 -12.87 -12.00 -1.94
N VAL A 282 -13.18 -11.05 -2.82
CA VAL A 282 -12.51 -10.83 -4.11
C VAL A 282 -11.99 -9.40 -4.18
N CYS A 283 -10.67 -9.22 -4.32
CA CYS A 283 -10.03 -7.91 -4.19
C CYS A 283 -8.63 -7.88 -4.83
N CYS A 284 -7.98 -6.72 -4.81
CA CYS A 284 -6.61 -6.56 -5.28
C CYS A 284 -5.60 -6.82 -4.14
N ARG A 285 -4.45 -7.43 -4.47
CA ARG A 285 -3.37 -7.81 -3.54
C ARG A 285 -2.88 -6.65 -2.68
N GLY A 286 -2.91 -5.42 -3.20
CA GLY A 286 -2.59 -4.20 -2.46
C GLY A 286 -3.48 -3.97 -1.23
N LEU A 287 -4.78 -4.26 -1.31
CA LEU A 287 -5.69 -4.13 -0.17
C LEU A 287 -5.35 -5.12 0.94
N LEU A 288 -5.16 -6.40 0.61
CA LEU A 288 -4.78 -7.42 1.60
C LEU A 288 -3.42 -7.11 2.23
N THR A 289 -2.47 -6.60 1.44
CA THR A 289 -1.15 -6.15 1.93
C THR A 289 -1.30 -5.00 2.91
N ARG A 290 -2.13 -4.00 2.59
CA ARG A 290 -2.36 -2.84 3.46
C ARG A 290 -3.05 -3.24 4.77
N LEU A 291 -4.08 -4.10 4.71
CA LEU A 291 -4.72 -4.65 5.91
C LEU A 291 -3.71 -5.42 6.77
N THR A 292 -2.92 -6.31 6.17
CA THR A 292 -1.91 -7.11 6.89
C THR A 292 -0.80 -6.27 7.53
N CYS A 293 -0.59 -5.03 7.07
CA CYS A 293 0.39 -4.09 7.61
C CYS A 293 -0.24 -2.82 8.22
N GLN A 294 -1.52 -2.84 8.60
CA GLN A 294 -2.24 -1.65 9.07
C GLN A 294 -1.58 -0.99 10.28
N GLN A 295 -1.03 -1.78 11.20
CA GLN A 295 -0.33 -1.30 12.40
C GLN A 295 0.93 -0.48 12.08
N LEU A 296 1.52 -0.72 10.90
CA LEU A 296 2.68 0.01 10.40
C LEU A 296 2.29 1.28 9.63
N GLU A 297 1.00 1.59 9.49
CA GLU A 297 0.53 2.79 8.79
C GLU A 297 0.27 3.94 9.77
N ARG A 298 0.79 5.12 9.43
CA ARG A 298 0.86 6.29 10.33
C ARG A 298 0.41 7.58 9.68
N GLN A 299 0.12 7.57 8.38
CA GLN A 299 -0.14 8.77 7.58
C GLN A 299 -1.38 8.59 6.69
N GLN A 300 -1.48 7.48 5.96
CA GLN A 300 -2.55 7.30 4.98
C GLN A 300 -3.82 6.71 5.59
N ASP A 301 -4.97 7.29 5.25
CA ASP A 301 -6.31 6.81 5.60
C ASP A 301 -6.81 5.68 4.67
N LEU A 302 -7.46 4.70 5.28
CA LEU A 302 -7.98 3.49 4.64
C LEU A 302 -9.44 3.75 4.26
N CYS A 303 -9.74 3.73 2.96
CA CYS A 303 -11.10 3.74 2.44
C CYS A 303 -11.32 2.50 1.58
N VAL A 304 -12.35 1.70 1.89
CA VAL A 304 -12.67 0.45 1.20
C VAL A 304 -14.17 0.39 0.92
N ALA A 305 -14.53 0.35 -0.35
CA ALA A 305 -15.90 0.06 -0.78
C ALA A 305 -16.10 -1.46 -0.87
N ALA A 306 -17.18 -1.95 -0.27
CA ALA A 306 -17.57 -3.34 -0.22
C ALA A 306 -18.95 -3.53 -0.86
N ILE A 307 -19.05 -4.44 -1.84
CA ILE A 307 -20.29 -4.72 -2.58
C ILE A 307 -20.51 -6.22 -2.63
N ARG A 308 -21.64 -6.68 -2.04
CA ARG A 308 -22.05 -8.09 -2.09
C ARG A 308 -22.49 -8.44 -3.50
N VAL A 309 -21.97 -9.57 -4.00
CA VAL A 309 -22.42 -10.23 -5.22
C VAL A 309 -23.08 -11.57 -4.88
N HIS A 310 -23.70 -12.19 -5.88
CA HIS A 310 -24.45 -13.43 -5.72
C HIS A 310 -23.67 -14.55 -5.00
N GLY A 311 -24.41 -15.40 -4.29
CA GLY A 311 -23.87 -16.58 -3.60
C GLY A 311 -22.94 -16.20 -2.45
N ASP A 312 -23.17 -15.04 -1.85
CA ASP A 312 -22.38 -14.45 -0.76
C ASP A 312 -20.90 -14.25 -1.11
N GLY A 313 -20.63 -13.96 -2.39
CA GLY A 313 -19.38 -13.34 -2.80
C GLY A 313 -19.34 -11.86 -2.40
N LEU A 314 -18.15 -11.33 -2.18
CA LEU A 314 -17.92 -9.95 -1.76
C LEU A 314 -16.78 -9.33 -2.57
N LEU A 315 -17.08 -8.31 -3.38
CA LEU A 315 -16.06 -7.53 -4.07
C LEU A 315 -15.63 -6.36 -3.17
N LEU A 316 -14.32 -6.18 -2.99
CA LEU A 316 -13.73 -5.06 -2.25
C LEU A 316 -12.81 -4.23 -3.16
N CYS A 317 -13.08 -2.93 -3.24
CA CYS A 317 -12.21 -1.95 -3.90
C CYS A 317 -11.65 -0.95 -2.89
N GLN A 318 -10.35 -0.68 -2.96
CA GLN A 318 -9.74 0.43 -2.23
C GLN A 318 -9.99 1.75 -2.97
N PHE A 319 -10.21 2.83 -2.22
CA PHE A 319 -10.26 4.20 -2.74
C PHE A 319 -9.18 5.05 -2.07
N THR A 320 -8.70 6.07 -2.78
CA THR A 320 -7.74 7.05 -2.23
C THR A 320 -8.44 7.90 -1.17
N GLY A 321 -7.92 7.86 0.06
CA GLY A 321 -8.37 8.72 1.15
C GLY A 321 -7.82 10.14 1.06
N ALA A 322 -8.40 11.06 1.84
CA ALA A 322 -8.09 12.48 1.78
C ALA A 322 -6.65 12.80 2.19
N GLU A 323 -6.09 12.08 3.17
CA GLU A 323 -4.70 12.30 3.58
C GLU A 323 -3.73 11.71 2.54
N ALA A 324 -4.07 10.57 1.94
CA ALA A 324 -3.27 9.98 0.85
C ALA A 324 -3.16 10.93 -0.36
N GLN A 325 -4.25 11.57 -0.79
CA GLN A 325 -4.22 12.56 -1.88
C GLN A 325 -3.40 13.81 -1.49
N ARG A 326 -3.57 14.31 -0.26
CA ARG A 326 -2.85 15.48 0.27
C ARG A 326 -1.33 15.27 0.31
N LEU A 327 -0.88 14.10 0.76
CA LEU A 327 0.53 13.74 0.85
C LEU A 327 1.20 13.72 -0.54
N GLU A 328 0.50 13.26 -1.57
CA GLU A 328 1.02 13.30 -2.95
C GLU A 328 1.03 14.72 -3.53
N ALA A 329 -0.02 15.52 -3.27
CA ALA A 329 -0.06 16.92 -3.67
C ALA A 329 1.09 17.74 -3.06
N GLN A 330 1.49 17.42 -1.82
CA GLN A 330 2.63 18.03 -1.12
C GLN A 330 3.99 17.41 -1.47
N ARG A 331 4.03 16.36 -2.31
CA ARG A 331 5.25 15.60 -2.59
C ARG A 331 6.24 16.41 -3.43
N ASN A 332 7.37 16.74 -2.81
CA ASN A 332 8.45 17.48 -3.45
C ASN A 332 9.13 16.69 -4.59
N ARG A 333 9.86 17.40 -5.45
CA ARG A 333 10.53 16.82 -6.64
C ARG A 333 11.49 15.67 -6.32
N ARG A 334 12.20 15.73 -5.18
CA ARG A 334 13.12 14.65 -4.76
C ARG A 334 12.36 13.38 -4.44
N ASP A 335 11.24 13.48 -3.72
CA ASP A 335 10.42 12.31 -3.36
C ASP A 335 9.58 11.76 -4.52
N ARG A 336 9.38 12.54 -5.59
CA ARG A 336 8.90 12.06 -6.90
C ARG A 336 10.00 11.29 -7.64
N LEU A 337 11.22 11.83 -7.74
CA LEU A 337 12.36 11.16 -8.38
C LEU A 337 12.70 9.83 -7.69
N MET A 338 12.66 9.82 -6.35
CA MET A 338 12.86 8.61 -5.54
C MET A 338 11.77 7.55 -5.74
N ALA A 339 10.61 7.93 -6.30
CA ALA A 339 9.55 7.01 -6.74
C ALA A 339 9.80 6.52 -8.17
N ALA A 340 10.11 7.41 -9.10
CA ALA A 340 10.37 7.08 -10.50
C ALA A 340 11.55 6.12 -10.69
N TRP A 341 12.54 6.15 -9.78
CA TRP A 341 13.61 5.16 -9.76
C TRP A 341 13.14 3.71 -9.50
N GLY A 342 11.93 3.48 -8.97
CA GLY A 342 11.32 2.15 -8.83
C GLY A 342 11.05 1.52 -10.20
N PRO A 343 10.13 2.08 -11.01
CA PRO A 343 9.92 1.68 -12.39
C PRO A 343 11.19 1.70 -13.26
N ALA A 344 12.11 2.63 -13.01
CA ALA A 344 13.41 2.63 -13.69
C ALA A 344 14.28 1.40 -13.35
N PHE A 345 14.23 0.93 -12.11
CA PHE A 345 14.88 -0.31 -11.69
C PHE A 345 14.17 -1.54 -12.26
N GLU A 346 12.85 -1.53 -12.38
CA GLU A 346 12.07 -2.59 -13.03
C GLU A 346 12.43 -2.72 -14.53
N ALA A 347 12.51 -1.60 -15.25
CA ALA A 347 12.97 -1.56 -16.65
C ALA A 347 14.42 -2.06 -16.80
N LEU A 348 15.35 -1.55 -15.96
CA LEU A 348 16.76 -1.98 -15.93
C LEU A 348 16.92 -3.47 -15.62
N ALA A 349 16.16 -4.00 -14.66
CA ALA A 349 16.24 -5.38 -14.24
C ALA A 349 15.57 -6.37 -15.22
N THR A 350 14.65 -5.90 -16.08
CA THR A 350 13.97 -6.71 -17.10
C THR A 350 14.52 -6.51 -18.53
N GLY A 351 15.40 -5.53 -18.72
CA GLY A 351 16.02 -5.23 -20.01
C GLY A 351 15.11 -4.49 -20.99
N GLU A 352 14.14 -3.72 -20.48
CA GLU A 352 13.33 -2.80 -21.28
C GLU A 352 14.10 -1.49 -21.48
N SER A 353 14.53 -1.21 -22.72
CA SER A 353 15.46 -0.12 -23.08
C SER A 353 15.11 1.22 -22.41
N GLY A 354 15.95 1.66 -21.46
CA GLY A 354 15.80 2.94 -20.77
C GLY A 354 15.68 4.12 -21.75
N GLY A 355 14.55 4.83 -21.71
CA GLY A 355 14.24 5.95 -22.61
C GLY A 355 13.70 5.58 -24.01
N GLY A 356 13.56 4.29 -24.35
CA GLY A 356 13.04 3.82 -25.64
C GLY A 356 11.51 3.64 -25.65
N ARG A 357 10.88 3.78 -26.82
CA ARG A 357 9.45 3.49 -27.08
C ARG A 357 9.14 1.99 -27.19
N ASP A 358 10.12 1.13 -26.92
CA ASP A 358 10.11 -0.29 -27.30
C ASP A 358 9.47 -1.20 -26.23
N GLY A 359 9.37 -0.71 -24.99
CA GLY A 359 8.51 -1.29 -23.98
C GLY A 359 7.08 -0.81 -24.19
N ASP A 360 6.17 -1.74 -24.53
CA ASP A 360 4.72 -1.49 -24.65
C ASP A 360 4.14 -0.81 -23.39
N GLY A 361 4.74 -1.07 -22.21
CA GLY A 361 4.21 -0.62 -20.91
C GLY A 361 3.12 -1.55 -20.36
N GLY A 362 3.00 -2.74 -20.97
CA GLY A 362 2.12 -3.80 -20.52
C GLY A 362 2.57 -4.44 -19.20
N ARG A 363 1.61 -5.11 -18.57
CA ARG A 363 1.66 -5.60 -17.18
C ARG A 363 1.13 -7.03 -17.09
N TYR A 364 1.64 -7.81 -16.14
CA TYR A 364 1.23 -9.19 -15.89
C TYR A 364 0.76 -9.37 -14.46
N CYS A 365 -0.39 -10.01 -14.29
CA CYS A 365 -1.00 -10.25 -12.99
C CYS A 365 -1.30 -11.73 -12.79
N GLU A 366 -0.95 -12.27 -11.62
CA GLU A 366 -1.43 -13.57 -11.14
C GLU A 366 -2.74 -13.38 -10.37
N ILE A 367 -3.63 -14.37 -10.46
CA ILE A 367 -4.81 -14.45 -9.61
C ILE A 367 -4.71 -15.72 -8.77
N VAL A 368 -4.71 -15.55 -7.44
CA VAL A 368 -4.57 -16.63 -6.48
C VAL A 368 -5.81 -16.79 -5.60
N GLU A 369 -6.10 -18.03 -5.20
CA GLU A 369 -6.99 -18.35 -4.10
C GLU A 369 -6.18 -18.74 -2.85
N ALA A 370 -6.63 -18.27 -1.69
CA ALA A 370 -6.14 -18.68 -0.38
C ALA A 370 -7.30 -18.75 0.62
N ARG A 371 -7.06 -19.36 1.78
CA ARG A 371 -7.91 -19.24 2.96
C ARG A 371 -7.19 -18.44 4.03
N LEU A 372 -7.95 -17.65 4.78
CA LEU A 372 -7.54 -17.03 6.03
C LEU A 372 -8.60 -17.41 7.08
N GLY A 373 -8.29 -18.42 7.90
CA GLY A 373 -9.26 -19.10 8.76
C GLY A 373 -10.43 -19.65 7.94
N ASN A 374 -11.65 -19.22 8.29
CA ASN A 374 -12.88 -19.57 7.57
C ASN A 374 -13.09 -18.79 6.25
N LEU A 375 -12.39 -17.68 6.02
CA LEU A 375 -12.59 -16.82 4.85
C LEU A 375 -11.89 -17.39 3.62
N ARG A 376 -12.58 -17.42 2.48
CA ARG A 376 -12.00 -17.74 1.18
C ARG A 376 -11.62 -16.44 0.49
N LEU A 377 -10.34 -16.24 0.23
CA LEU A 377 -9.79 -15.08 -0.45
C LEU A 377 -9.49 -15.45 -1.91
N MET A 378 -9.82 -14.55 -2.83
CA MET A 378 -9.37 -14.55 -4.21
C MET A 378 -8.79 -13.17 -4.50
N CYS A 379 -7.52 -13.09 -4.91
CA CYS A 379 -6.92 -11.79 -5.21
C CYS A 379 -6.09 -11.78 -6.48
N LEU A 380 -6.19 -10.66 -7.20
CA LEU A 380 -5.31 -10.32 -8.31
C LEU A 380 -4.12 -9.51 -7.78
N GLY A 381 -2.91 -9.83 -8.23
CA GLY A 381 -1.72 -9.03 -7.97
C GLY A 381 -0.80 -8.98 -9.18
N GLU A 382 -0.33 -7.78 -9.51
CA GLU A 382 0.73 -7.57 -10.49
C GLU A 382 2.03 -8.26 -10.04
N VAL A 383 2.77 -8.84 -10.98
CA VAL A 383 4.03 -9.58 -10.77
C VAL A 383 5.08 -9.05 -11.74
N ASP A 384 6.14 -8.50 -11.17
CA ASP A 384 7.11 -7.65 -11.85
C ASP A 384 7.92 -8.40 -12.92
N CYS A 385 8.38 -9.63 -12.63
CA CYS A 385 9.02 -10.53 -13.61
C CYS A 385 9.08 -12.01 -13.16
N CYS A 386 9.75 -12.86 -13.94
CA CYS A 386 10.21 -14.19 -13.51
C CYS A 386 11.71 -14.44 -13.81
N ASP A 387 12.29 -15.41 -13.13
CA ASP A 387 13.63 -15.96 -13.35
C ASP A 387 13.52 -17.49 -13.41
N GLY A 388 13.74 -18.06 -14.60
CA GLY A 388 13.21 -19.37 -14.94
C GLY A 388 11.67 -19.41 -14.79
N ASP A 389 11.18 -20.44 -14.11
CA ASP A 389 9.76 -20.58 -13.73
C ASP A 389 9.40 -19.87 -12.41
N GLU A 390 10.37 -19.29 -11.71
CA GLU A 390 10.15 -18.63 -10.42
C GLU A 390 9.69 -17.19 -10.61
N LEU A 391 8.53 -16.83 -10.06
CA LEU A 391 8.04 -15.46 -10.07
C LEU A 391 8.85 -14.58 -9.10
N LEU A 392 9.03 -13.32 -9.48
CA LEU A 392 9.80 -12.33 -8.74
C LEU A 392 9.02 -11.04 -8.53
N GLU A 393 9.20 -10.50 -7.33
CA GLU A 393 8.89 -9.11 -6.99
C GLU A 393 10.21 -8.31 -7.06
N LEU A 394 10.24 -7.18 -7.75
CA LEU A 394 11.39 -6.27 -7.87
C LEU A 394 11.22 -5.12 -6.89
N LYS A 395 12.25 -4.79 -6.09
CA LYS A 395 12.15 -3.65 -5.13
C LYS A 395 13.45 -2.86 -5.03
N LEU A 396 13.34 -1.54 -5.03
CA LEU A 396 14.48 -0.62 -4.86
C LEU A 396 14.52 -0.01 -3.44
N THR A 397 15.72 0.11 -2.87
CA THR A 397 15.94 0.82 -1.61
C THR A 397 17.29 1.53 -1.53
N SER A 398 17.47 2.39 -0.53
CA SER A 398 18.76 3.01 -0.19
C SER A 398 19.62 2.04 0.62
N GLN A 399 20.89 1.87 0.24
CA GLN A 399 21.84 0.97 0.92
C GLN A 399 22.06 1.33 2.41
N HIS A 400 22.06 2.63 2.74
CA HIS A 400 22.26 3.15 4.10
C HIS A 400 20.94 3.48 4.83
N GLY A 401 19.79 3.19 4.22
CA GLY A 401 18.49 3.41 4.87
C GLY A 401 18.16 2.32 5.88
N ALA A 402 17.20 2.59 6.77
CA ALA A 402 16.59 1.58 7.64
C ALA A 402 15.66 0.62 6.84
N TRP A 403 16.14 0.08 5.71
CA TRP A 403 15.35 -0.70 4.75
C TRP A 403 14.78 -1.98 5.36
N ARG A 404 15.42 -2.53 6.40
CA ARG A 404 14.90 -3.69 7.16
C ARG A 404 13.56 -3.42 7.86
N ARG A 405 13.20 -2.16 8.12
CA ARG A 405 11.85 -1.75 8.57
C ARG A 405 10.77 -1.84 7.47
N ARG A 406 11.16 -1.97 6.20
CA ARG A 406 10.23 -2.15 5.06
C ARG A 406 9.86 -3.62 4.84
N LEU A 407 10.65 -4.54 5.37
CA LEU A 407 10.51 -5.98 5.13
C LEU A 407 9.15 -6.59 5.54
N PRO A 408 8.41 -6.14 6.57
CA PRO A 408 7.05 -6.62 6.81
C PRO A 408 6.10 -6.34 5.64
N ARG A 409 6.19 -5.14 5.03
CA ARG A 409 5.35 -4.75 3.89
C ARG A 409 5.75 -5.54 2.64
N TRP A 410 7.05 -5.72 2.40
CA TRP A 410 7.57 -6.55 1.31
C TRP A 410 7.21 -8.04 1.49
N TRP A 411 7.28 -8.56 2.72
CA TRP A 411 6.83 -9.90 3.07
C TRP A 411 5.34 -10.06 2.79
N ALA A 412 4.48 -9.21 3.35
CA ALA A 412 3.03 -9.31 3.16
C ALA A 412 2.66 -9.26 1.67
N GLN A 413 3.27 -8.31 0.93
CA GLN A 413 3.11 -8.15 -0.52
C GLN A 413 3.37 -9.47 -1.25
N SER A 414 4.55 -10.08 -1.07
CA SER A 414 4.93 -11.30 -1.79
C SER A 414 4.25 -12.56 -1.26
N PHE A 415 4.13 -12.71 0.07
CA PHE A 415 3.52 -13.85 0.76
C PHE A 415 2.06 -14.06 0.37
N LEU A 416 1.25 -12.99 0.36
CA LEU A 416 -0.18 -13.06 0.03
C LEU A 416 -0.43 -13.48 -1.43
N LEU A 417 0.53 -13.23 -2.33
CA LEU A 417 0.48 -13.62 -3.75
C LEU A 417 1.17 -14.97 -4.02
N GLY A 418 1.86 -15.55 -3.03
CA GLY A 418 2.65 -16.77 -3.20
C GLY A 418 3.91 -16.59 -4.05
N VAL A 419 4.43 -15.35 -4.15
CA VAL A 419 5.73 -15.04 -4.77
C VAL A 419 6.83 -15.45 -3.77
N PRO A 420 7.79 -16.31 -4.16
CA PRO A 420 8.77 -16.89 -3.22
C PRO A 420 10.00 -16.02 -2.94
N SER A 421 10.39 -15.13 -3.86
CA SER A 421 11.61 -14.32 -3.75
C SER A 421 11.38 -12.87 -4.20
N ILE A 422 12.13 -11.95 -3.59
CA ILE A 422 12.24 -10.55 -4.01
C ILE A 422 13.63 -10.31 -4.57
N PHE A 423 13.76 -9.68 -5.74
CA PHE A 423 15.04 -9.19 -6.24
C PHE A 423 15.20 -7.71 -5.87
N ALA A 424 16.05 -7.44 -4.89
CA ALA A 424 16.21 -6.14 -4.27
C ALA A 424 17.44 -5.39 -4.79
N GLY A 425 17.22 -4.19 -5.34
CA GLY A 425 18.29 -3.25 -5.70
C GLY A 425 18.61 -2.28 -4.57
N PHE A 426 19.89 -2.10 -4.28
CA PHE A 426 20.39 -1.14 -3.31
C PHE A 426 21.15 -0.03 -4.03
N ARG A 427 20.69 1.21 -3.86
CA ARG A 427 21.29 2.41 -4.46
C ARG A 427 21.87 3.37 -3.43
N ASP A 428 22.69 4.29 -3.91
CA ASP A 428 23.11 5.47 -3.15
C ASP A 428 22.06 6.61 -3.18
N ALA A 429 22.47 7.80 -2.73
CA ALA A 429 21.65 9.01 -2.69
C ALA A 429 21.52 9.74 -4.04
N ALA A 430 22.35 9.40 -5.03
CA ALA A 430 22.38 9.98 -6.37
C ALA A 430 21.63 9.13 -7.41
N GLY A 431 21.15 7.94 -7.03
CA GLY A 431 20.39 7.04 -7.91
C GLY A 431 21.25 5.96 -8.58
N ARG A 432 22.54 5.84 -8.23
CA ARG A 432 23.38 4.77 -8.77
C ARG A 432 23.15 3.47 -8.02
N LEU A 433 22.97 2.38 -8.76
CA LEU A 433 22.89 1.03 -8.21
C LEU A 433 24.26 0.60 -7.69
N ARG A 434 24.30 0.00 -6.49
CA ARG A 434 25.52 -0.31 -5.73
C ARG A 434 25.61 -1.76 -5.27
N ASP A 435 24.47 -2.38 -4.97
CA ASP A 435 24.37 -3.81 -4.68
C ASP A 435 23.01 -4.36 -5.17
N VAL A 436 22.92 -5.67 -5.38
CA VAL A 436 21.68 -6.40 -5.71
C VAL A 436 21.62 -7.73 -4.95
N ALA A 437 20.49 -8.04 -4.32
CA ALA A 437 20.31 -9.28 -3.59
C ALA A 437 18.97 -9.96 -3.91
N ARG A 438 19.02 -11.29 -4.08
CA ARG A 438 17.83 -12.15 -4.11
C ARG A 438 17.47 -12.49 -2.66
N LEU A 439 16.29 -12.06 -2.21
CA LEU A 439 15.81 -12.17 -0.84
C LEU A 439 14.63 -13.16 -0.76
N PRO A 440 14.81 -14.37 -0.19
CA PRO A 440 13.73 -15.33 -0.02
C PRO A 440 12.66 -14.84 0.96
N VAL A 441 11.38 -14.99 0.60
CA VAL A 441 10.24 -14.41 1.33
C VAL A 441 10.05 -15.04 2.72
N ASP A 442 10.37 -16.33 2.88
CA ASP A 442 10.39 -17.04 4.16
C ASP A 442 11.44 -16.48 5.14
N ARG A 443 12.53 -15.90 4.64
CA ARG A 443 13.60 -15.32 5.47
C ARG A 443 13.34 -13.86 5.87
N LEU A 444 12.50 -13.11 5.17
CA LEU A 444 12.35 -11.65 5.39
C LEU A 444 11.96 -11.28 6.82
N LEU A 445 11.07 -12.06 7.45
CA LEU A 445 10.63 -11.80 8.82
C LEU A 445 11.74 -12.05 9.86
N ALA A 446 12.64 -13.00 9.60
CA ALA A 446 13.85 -13.18 10.41
C ALA A 446 14.82 -12.01 10.19
N MET A 447 14.97 -11.55 8.95
CA MET A 447 15.82 -10.41 8.56
C MET A 447 15.34 -9.04 9.10
N SER A 448 14.09 -8.93 9.54
CA SER A 448 13.54 -7.73 10.21
C SER A 448 13.60 -7.75 11.74
N ARG A 449 14.00 -8.85 12.37
CA ARG A 449 14.15 -8.94 13.83
C ARG A 449 15.13 -7.89 14.34
N GLY A 450 14.84 -7.28 15.49
CA GLY A 450 15.62 -6.18 16.07
C GLY A 450 15.49 -4.83 15.35
N HIS A 451 14.84 -4.75 14.19
CA HIS A 451 14.63 -3.49 13.46
C HIS A 451 13.24 -2.87 13.69
N LEU A 452 12.31 -3.59 14.32
CA LEU A 452 11.00 -3.13 14.77
C LEU A 452 10.93 -3.27 16.29
N ARG A 453 10.05 -2.53 16.96
CA ARG A 453 9.73 -2.83 18.36
C ARG A 453 8.84 -4.10 18.43
N PRO A 454 8.84 -4.87 19.53
CA PRO A 454 7.95 -6.03 19.67
C PRO A 454 6.48 -5.68 19.47
N ASP A 455 6.04 -4.55 20.05
CA ASP A 455 4.72 -3.95 19.96
C ASP A 455 4.38 -3.30 18.59
N GLU A 456 5.36 -3.15 17.69
CA GLU A 456 5.17 -2.37 16.46
C GLU A 456 4.41 -3.13 15.37
N TRP A 457 4.65 -4.44 15.20
CA TRP A 457 3.92 -5.35 14.30
C TRP A 457 4.42 -6.80 14.41
N SER A 458 3.51 -7.78 14.29
CA SER A 458 3.85 -9.19 14.03
C SER A 458 3.00 -9.75 12.88
N ALA A 459 3.48 -10.82 12.23
CA ALA A 459 2.76 -11.45 11.11
C ALA A 459 1.42 -12.08 11.53
N GLY A 460 1.34 -12.58 12.77
CA GLY A 460 0.09 -13.07 13.36
C GLY A 460 -0.91 -11.93 13.58
N ALA A 461 -0.49 -10.87 14.27
CA ALA A 461 -1.31 -9.69 14.52
C ALA A 461 -1.79 -8.98 13.23
N GLY A 462 -0.93 -8.95 12.20
CA GLY A 462 -1.27 -8.44 10.87
C GLY A 462 -2.37 -9.26 10.17
N LEU A 463 -2.22 -10.58 10.13
CA LEU A 463 -3.19 -11.47 9.47
C LEU A 463 -4.49 -11.64 10.28
N ASP A 464 -4.44 -11.63 11.61
CA ASP A 464 -5.62 -11.60 12.48
C ASP A 464 -6.41 -10.30 12.28
N TRP A 465 -5.74 -9.13 12.23
CA TRP A 465 -6.44 -7.89 11.89
C TRP A 465 -7.10 -7.95 10.52
N ALA A 466 -6.40 -8.46 9.50
CA ALA A 466 -6.99 -8.67 8.18
C ALA A 466 -8.20 -9.62 8.24
N HIS A 467 -8.13 -10.71 9.01
CA HIS A 467 -9.27 -11.62 9.23
C HIS A 467 -10.45 -10.92 9.90
N ARG A 468 -10.22 -10.14 10.97
CA ARG A 468 -11.27 -9.39 11.70
C ARG A 468 -11.94 -8.36 10.81
N PHE A 469 -11.17 -7.56 10.07
CA PHE A 469 -11.68 -6.55 9.14
C PHE A 469 -12.53 -7.19 8.03
N LEU A 470 -12.01 -8.23 7.38
CA LEU A 470 -12.71 -8.92 6.28
C LEU A 470 -13.95 -9.68 6.77
N SER A 471 -13.89 -10.33 7.93
CA SER A 471 -15.04 -10.94 8.59
C SER A 471 -16.12 -9.92 8.94
N HIS A 472 -15.73 -8.71 9.35
CA HIS A 472 -16.67 -7.63 9.62
C HIS A 472 -17.29 -7.07 8.33
N ALA A 473 -16.52 -6.87 7.26
CA ALA A 473 -17.04 -6.47 5.96
C ALA A 473 -18.09 -7.47 5.41
N VAL A 474 -17.87 -8.78 5.59
CA VAL A 474 -18.87 -9.82 5.28
C VAL A 474 -20.13 -9.67 6.13
N ARG A 475 -20.02 -9.47 7.46
CA ARG A 475 -21.19 -9.26 8.34
C ARG A 475 -22.00 -8.02 7.95
N VAL A 476 -21.32 -6.91 7.68
CA VAL A 476 -21.95 -5.65 7.25
C VAL A 476 -22.67 -5.82 5.92
N CYS A 477 -22.01 -6.41 4.92
CA CYS A 477 -22.62 -6.59 3.60
C CYS A 477 -23.70 -7.69 3.56
N ALA A 478 -23.82 -8.51 4.61
CA ALA A 478 -24.95 -9.43 4.81
C ALA A 478 -26.24 -8.71 5.24
N THR A 479 -26.18 -7.47 5.76
CA THR A 479 -27.36 -6.62 6.02
C THR A 479 -27.83 -5.85 4.77
N ALA A 480 -27.36 -6.24 3.57
CA ALA A 480 -27.81 -5.68 2.30
C ALA A 480 -29.15 -6.32 1.86
N ASP A 481 -30.22 -5.54 1.99
CA ASP A 481 -31.56 -5.77 1.45
C ASP A 481 -31.71 -5.31 -0.01
N GLU A 482 -30.96 -4.28 -0.43
CA GLU A 482 -31.01 -3.71 -1.78
C GLU A 482 -29.91 -4.23 -2.72
N ALA A 483 -30.29 -4.49 -3.98
CA ALA A 483 -29.33 -4.84 -5.04
C ALA A 483 -28.44 -3.63 -5.39
N GLY A 484 -27.12 -3.79 -5.24
CA GLY A 484 -26.14 -2.74 -5.52
C GLY A 484 -25.89 -1.76 -4.37
N ALA A 485 -26.33 -2.07 -3.15
CA ALA A 485 -25.86 -1.36 -1.96
C ALA A 485 -24.33 -1.47 -1.82
N VAL A 486 -23.68 -0.35 -1.47
CA VAL A 486 -22.25 -0.27 -1.17
C VAL A 486 -22.08 0.05 0.31
N PHE A 487 -21.18 -0.64 0.98
CA PHE A 487 -20.73 -0.27 2.32
C PHE A 487 -19.31 0.24 2.23
N VAL A 488 -19.08 1.47 2.68
CA VAL A 488 -17.75 2.09 2.70
C VAL A 488 -17.21 2.02 4.12
N LEU A 489 -16.15 1.23 4.28
CA LEU A 489 -15.39 1.08 5.52
C LEU A 489 -14.23 2.08 5.50
N TYR A 490 -14.23 3.03 6.45
CA TYR A 490 -13.24 4.09 6.55
C TYR A 490 -12.50 4.07 7.88
N TRP A 491 -11.18 4.26 7.86
CA TRP A 491 -10.35 4.44 9.06
C TRP A 491 -9.21 5.41 8.80
N LYS A 492 -8.88 6.24 9.79
CA LYS A 492 -7.71 7.14 9.76
C LYS A 492 -6.77 6.80 10.93
N PRO A 493 -5.43 6.86 10.75
CA PRO A 493 -4.49 6.68 11.85
C PRO A 493 -4.86 7.50 13.08
N GLY A 494 -4.87 6.85 14.25
CA GLY A 494 -5.29 7.43 15.53
C GLY A 494 -6.79 7.30 15.87
N GLN A 495 -7.61 6.66 15.04
CA GLN A 495 -9.01 6.33 15.37
C GLN A 495 -9.14 4.93 16.00
N ASP A 496 -9.97 4.80 17.05
CA ASP A 496 -10.30 3.52 17.71
C ASP A 496 -11.33 2.67 16.93
N ARG A 497 -11.87 3.20 15.82
CA ARG A 497 -12.95 2.57 15.05
C ARG A 497 -12.74 2.67 13.55
N VAL A 498 -13.10 1.61 12.84
CA VAL A 498 -13.48 1.67 11.42
C VAL A 498 -14.92 2.14 11.35
N LEU A 499 -15.12 3.31 10.78
CA LEU A 499 -16.43 3.90 10.49
C LEU A 499 -17.04 3.20 9.28
N VAL A 500 -18.36 3.00 9.27
CA VAL A 500 -19.06 2.27 8.21
C VAL A 500 -20.27 3.07 7.74
N SER A 501 -20.29 3.42 6.45
CA SER A 501 -21.39 4.16 5.82
C SER A 501 -22.03 3.34 4.70
N ARG A 502 -23.36 3.45 4.54
CA ARG A 502 -24.11 2.79 3.45
C ARG A 502 -24.39 3.79 2.33
N HIS A 503 -24.24 3.34 1.09
CA HIS A 503 -24.42 4.12 -0.13
C HIS A 503 -25.19 3.32 -1.21
N GLY A 504 -25.87 4.02 -2.11
CA GLY A 504 -26.55 3.41 -3.27
C GLY A 504 -25.72 3.43 -4.57
N PRO A 505 -26.23 2.86 -5.68
CA PRO A 505 -25.48 2.72 -6.95
C PRO A 505 -25.05 4.02 -7.63
N ALA A 506 -25.66 5.17 -7.28
CA ALA A 506 -25.26 6.49 -7.77
C ALA A 506 -24.06 7.10 -7.00
N SER A 507 -23.55 6.41 -5.97
CA SER A 507 -22.43 6.89 -5.16
C SER A 507 -21.10 6.83 -5.92
N PRO A 508 -20.16 7.77 -5.71
CA PRO A 508 -18.83 7.72 -6.29
C PRO A 508 -18.07 6.42 -5.98
N PHE A 509 -18.40 5.78 -4.85
CA PHE A 509 -17.82 4.51 -4.38
C PHE A 509 -18.41 3.26 -5.06
N TYR A 510 -19.42 3.40 -5.93
CA TYR A 510 -19.96 2.29 -6.72
C TYR A 510 -19.05 1.96 -7.91
N PHE A 511 -18.33 0.84 -7.82
CA PHE A 511 -17.28 0.45 -8.78
C PHE A 511 -17.66 -0.74 -9.69
N LEU A 512 -18.86 -1.34 -9.55
CA LEU A 512 -19.25 -2.45 -10.43
C LEU A 512 -19.79 -1.92 -11.77
N PRO A 513 -19.23 -2.31 -12.93
CA PRO A 513 -19.77 -1.90 -14.21
C PRO A 513 -21.06 -2.68 -14.53
N HIS A 514 -22.01 -2.04 -15.22
CA HIS A 514 -23.34 -2.63 -15.49
C HIS A 514 -23.30 -3.97 -16.24
N TRP A 515 -22.26 -4.26 -17.04
CA TRP A 515 -22.10 -5.56 -17.70
C TRP A 515 -21.84 -6.67 -16.68
N LEU A 516 -21.09 -6.43 -15.60
CA LEU A 516 -20.73 -7.46 -14.61
C LEU A 516 -21.96 -7.91 -13.82
N LEU A 517 -22.86 -6.98 -13.49
CA LEU A 517 -24.15 -7.27 -12.84
C LEU A 517 -25.03 -8.20 -13.70
N ARG A 518 -25.03 -7.99 -15.02
CA ARG A 518 -25.82 -8.77 -15.99
C ARG A 518 -25.18 -10.14 -16.24
N ASP A 519 -23.88 -10.17 -16.55
CA ASP A 519 -23.11 -11.38 -16.83
C ASP A 519 -23.13 -12.37 -15.65
N LEU A 520 -22.94 -11.87 -14.43
CA LEU A 520 -23.04 -12.68 -13.22
C LEU A 520 -24.44 -13.29 -13.10
N SER A 521 -25.49 -12.46 -13.13
CA SER A 521 -26.89 -12.90 -13.04
C SER A 521 -27.25 -13.96 -14.10
N GLN A 522 -26.78 -13.82 -15.34
CA GLN A 522 -27.04 -14.79 -16.41
C GLN A 522 -26.26 -16.10 -16.24
N HIS A 523 -24.99 -16.03 -15.82
CA HIS A 523 -24.20 -17.23 -15.55
C HIS A 523 -24.77 -18.06 -14.39
N GLN A 524 -25.42 -17.40 -13.43
CA GLN A 524 -26.06 -18.05 -12.27
C GLN A 524 -27.30 -18.84 -12.68
N LEU A 525 -28.16 -18.27 -13.52
CA LEU A 525 -29.30 -18.99 -14.11
C LEU A 525 -28.82 -20.26 -14.84
N ALA A 526 -27.76 -20.16 -15.66
CA ALA A 526 -27.19 -21.30 -16.35
C ALA A 526 -26.54 -22.35 -15.40
N GLU A 527 -25.88 -21.93 -14.32
CA GLU A 527 -25.38 -22.85 -13.28
C GLU A 527 -26.51 -23.54 -12.50
N GLU A 528 -27.60 -22.82 -12.18
CA GLU A 528 -28.76 -23.40 -11.51
C GLU A 528 -29.52 -24.36 -12.40
N GLU A 529 -29.75 -24.02 -13.67
CA GLU A 529 -30.38 -24.91 -14.64
C GLU A 529 -29.56 -26.20 -14.81
N ARG A 530 -28.24 -26.10 -14.93
CA ARG A 530 -27.34 -27.28 -14.94
C ARG A 530 -27.46 -28.11 -13.66
N LYS A 531 -27.53 -27.50 -12.48
CA LYS A 531 -27.72 -28.22 -11.19
C LYS A 531 -29.11 -28.83 -11.05
N ARG A 532 -30.15 -28.23 -11.66
CA ARG A 532 -31.53 -28.75 -11.70
C ARG A 532 -31.67 -29.90 -12.72
N GLN A 533 -30.94 -29.85 -13.83
CA GLN A 533 -30.87 -30.92 -14.83
C GLN A 533 -30.05 -32.12 -14.32
N GLY A 534 -28.87 -31.88 -13.76
CA GLY A 534 -28.02 -32.91 -13.14
C GLY A 534 -28.51 -33.47 -11.79
N LYS A 535 -29.75 -33.12 -11.39
CA LYS A 535 -30.51 -33.76 -10.30
C LYS A 535 -31.79 -34.46 -10.80
N LYS A 536 -31.98 -34.55 -12.12
CA LYS A 536 -33.07 -35.26 -12.81
C LYS A 536 -32.57 -36.45 -13.64
N GLN A 537 -31.28 -36.77 -13.51
CA GLN A 537 -30.63 -38.02 -13.90
C GLN A 537 -30.12 -38.69 -12.61
#